data_AF-A0A7S2FEW9-F1
#
_entry.id   AF-A0A7S2FEW9-F1
#
_cell.length_a   1.000
_cell.length_b   1.000
_cell.length_c   1.000
_cell.angle_alpha   90.00
_cell.angle_beta   90.00
_cell.angle_gamma   90.00
#
_symmetry.space_group_name_H-M   'P 1'
#
loop_
_entity.id
_entity.type
_entity.pdbx_description
1 polymer ?
#
loop_
_entity_poly.entity_id
_entity_poly.type
_entity_poly.pdbx_seq_one_letter_code
_entity_poly.pdbx_strand_id
1 'polypeptide(L)'
;QSVLSVVVCGAVAYDAMPFFPHLDLSVRVLGFWGIWLFTIPSLRSRKPGGVWGMNGAEKKALDISFLLTPVVNLAMPIVTKNPPDIFWANLVALGACYGYGFLAPDSDGDDDASLPAPIKFALKALDFGAGRERGAPMEMREKMEEQARLEREDRQQRAAQGAAADEPAAAAAAEEPQEVL
;
A
#
# COMPACT_ATOMS: atom_id res chain seq x y z
N GLN A 1 2.35 6.79 -16.75
CA GLN A 1 3.69 6.21 -17.00
C GLN A 1 3.59 4.70 -17.24
N SER A 2 2.92 3.93 -16.38
CA SER A 2 2.68 2.49 -16.57
C SER A 2 2.02 2.10 -17.90
N VAL A 3 0.95 2.80 -18.32
CA VAL A 3 0.28 2.52 -19.61
C VAL A 3 1.23 2.70 -20.80
N LEU A 4 2.05 3.76 -20.77
CA LEU A 4 3.05 4.00 -21.81
C LEU A 4 4.08 2.86 -21.86
N SER A 5 4.52 2.37 -20.69
CA SER A 5 5.41 1.22 -20.61
C SER A 5 4.78 -0.03 -21.24
N VAL A 6 3.51 -0.34 -20.95
CA VAL A 6 2.81 -1.49 -21.54
C VAL A 6 2.77 -1.39 -23.07
N VAL A 7 2.45 -0.21 -23.61
CA VAL A 7 2.38 0.02 -25.06
C VAL A 7 3.74 -0.18 -25.72
N VAL A 8 4.81 0.40 -25.13
CA VAL A 8 6.17 0.25 -25.66
C VAL A 8 6.64 -1.20 -25.58
N CYS A 9 6.41 -1.86 -24.45
CA CYS A 9 6.72 -3.28 -24.24
C CYS A 9 5.99 -4.18 -25.26
N GLY A 10 4.72 -3.89 -25.52
CA GLY A 10 3.93 -4.58 -26.54
C GLY A 10 4.49 -4.35 -27.94
N ALA A 11 4.75 -3.10 -28.32
CA ALA A 11 5.34 -2.77 -29.63
C ALA A 11 6.68 -3.50 -29.86
N VAL A 12 7.51 -3.62 -28.82
CA VAL A 12 8.77 -4.37 -28.87
C VAL A 12 8.53 -5.88 -29.01
N ALA A 13 7.58 -6.47 -28.25
CA ALA A 13 7.28 -7.90 -28.36
C ALA A 13 6.73 -8.29 -29.74
N TYR A 14 5.92 -7.41 -30.34
CA TYR A 14 5.32 -7.55 -31.66
C TYR A 14 6.26 -7.25 -32.83
N ASP A 15 7.50 -6.82 -32.57
CA ASP A 15 8.42 -6.37 -33.62
C ASP A 15 7.84 -5.21 -34.46
N ALA A 16 7.07 -4.33 -33.81
CA ALA A 16 6.32 -3.25 -34.44
C ALA A 16 6.99 -1.87 -34.23
N MET A 17 8.30 -1.83 -34.01
CA MET A 17 9.02 -0.58 -33.77
C MET A 17 9.20 0.20 -35.08
N PRO A 18 8.72 1.45 -35.18
CA PRO A 18 8.65 2.18 -36.45
C PRO A 18 10.01 2.49 -37.08
N PHE A 19 11.09 2.48 -36.29
CA PHE A 19 12.45 2.78 -36.75
C PHE A 19 13.33 1.55 -36.97
N PHE A 20 12.84 0.35 -36.62
CA PHE A 20 13.60 -0.91 -36.70
C PHE A 20 12.76 -2.00 -37.38
N PRO A 21 13.10 -2.41 -38.61
CA PRO A 21 12.25 -3.33 -39.39
C PRO A 21 12.24 -4.77 -38.86
N HIS A 22 13.32 -5.19 -38.18
CA HIS A 22 13.43 -6.49 -37.53
C HIS A 22 14.23 -6.36 -36.24
N LEU A 23 13.58 -6.58 -35.11
CA LEU A 23 14.20 -6.65 -33.80
C LEU A 23 14.73 -8.06 -33.57
N ASP A 24 15.97 -8.13 -33.10
CA ASP A 24 16.54 -9.38 -32.63
C ASP A 24 15.67 -9.97 -31.50
N LEU A 25 15.65 -11.30 -31.42
CA LEU A 25 14.86 -12.03 -30.43
C LEU A 25 15.18 -11.54 -29.01
N SER A 26 16.45 -11.24 -28.73
CA SER A 26 16.91 -10.70 -27.44
C SER A 26 16.16 -9.41 -27.05
N VAL A 27 15.91 -8.51 -28.01
CA VAL A 27 15.19 -7.26 -27.78
C VAL A 27 13.70 -7.52 -27.62
N ARG A 28 13.12 -8.44 -28.40
CA ARG A 28 11.71 -8.84 -28.28
C ARG A 28 11.42 -9.51 -26.93
N VAL A 29 12.40 -10.24 -26.39
CA VAL A 29 12.36 -10.83 -25.05
C VAL A 29 12.27 -9.73 -23.99
N LEU A 30 13.03 -8.63 -24.13
CA LEU A 30 12.88 -7.46 -23.26
C LEU A 30 11.48 -6.84 -23.33
N GLY A 31 10.76 -7.01 -24.44
CA GLY A 31 9.36 -6.59 -24.58
C GLY A 31 8.46 -7.20 -23.50
N PHE A 32 8.38 -8.53 -23.40
CA PHE A 32 7.55 -9.17 -22.39
C PHE A 32 8.16 -9.11 -20.97
N TRP A 33 9.49 -9.14 -20.84
CA TRP A 33 10.16 -8.90 -19.55
C TRP A 33 9.91 -7.50 -19.00
N GLY A 34 9.66 -6.53 -19.88
CA GLY A 34 9.37 -5.16 -19.50
C GLY A 34 8.07 -4.97 -18.70
N ILE A 35 7.12 -5.92 -18.79
CA ILE A 35 5.95 -5.92 -17.88
C ILE A 35 6.41 -6.07 -16.43
N TRP A 36 7.34 -6.98 -16.17
CA TRP A 36 7.89 -7.19 -14.84
C TRP A 36 8.86 -6.09 -14.41
N LEU A 37 9.74 -5.64 -15.32
CA LEU A 37 10.79 -4.67 -14.99
C LEU A 37 10.30 -3.23 -14.88
N PHE A 38 9.29 -2.85 -15.66
CA PHE A 38 8.87 -1.45 -15.79
C PHE A 38 7.41 -1.23 -15.43
N THR A 39 6.49 -2.08 -15.89
CA THR A 39 5.05 -1.88 -15.65
C THR A 39 4.69 -2.11 -14.18
N ILE A 40 5.04 -3.27 -13.61
CA ILE A 40 4.69 -3.61 -12.22
C ILE A 40 5.36 -2.64 -11.21
N PRO A 41 6.66 -2.33 -11.30
CA PRO A 41 7.30 -1.38 -10.39
C PRO A 41 6.73 0.04 -10.53
N SER A 42 6.38 0.47 -11.76
CA SER A 42 5.72 1.76 -11.97
C SER A 42 4.32 1.81 -11.36
N LEU A 43 3.59 0.70 -11.32
CA LEU A 43 2.29 0.62 -10.65
C LEU A 43 2.49 0.61 -9.13
N ARG A 44 3.49 -0.13 -8.63
CA ARG A 44 3.83 -0.22 -7.20
C ARG A 44 4.33 1.10 -6.60
N SER A 45 4.92 2.00 -7.41
CA SER A 45 5.40 3.30 -6.93
C SER A 45 4.28 4.32 -6.67
N ARG A 46 3.01 3.99 -6.95
CA ARG A 46 1.87 4.86 -6.65
C ARG A 46 1.76 5.07 -5.14
N LYS A 47 1.51 6.31 -4.72
CA LYS A 47 1.43 6.66 -3.28
C LYS A 47 0.28 5.89 -2.60
N PRO A 48 0.55 5.19 -1.49
CA PRO A 48 -0.50 4.66 -0.62
C PRO A 48 -1.16 5.82 0.14
N GLY A 49 -2.49 5.88 0.15
CA GLY A 49 -3.28 6.87 0.91
C GLY A 49 -3.71 8.12 0.12
N GLY A 50 -5.00 8.44 0.22
CA GLY A 50 -5.70 9.57 -0.41
C GLY A 50 -7.02 9.14 -1.07
N VAL A 51 -7.93 10.09 -1.35
CA VAL A 51 -9.21 9.86 -2.06
C VAL A 51 -9.01 9.22 -3.46
N TRP A 52 -7.79 9.33 -4.01
CA TRP A 52 -7.33 8.78 -5.28
C TRP A 52 -6.08 7.87 -5.13
N GLY A 53 -5.80 7.39 -3.92
CA GLY A 53 -4.62 6.60 -3.58
C GLY A 53 -4.78 5.10 -3.89
N MET A 54 -3.68 4.35 -3.83
CA MET A 54 -3.68 2.89 -4.01
C MET A 54 -4.34 2.18 -2.81
N ASN A 55 -5.31 1.30 -3.07
CA ASN A 55 -6.00 0.50 -2.03
C ASN A 55 -5.08 -0.62 -1.50
N GLY A 56 -5.29 -1.10 -0.27
CA GLY A 56 -4.53 -2.20 0.34
C GLY A 56 -4.62 -3.50 -0.47
N ALA A 57 -5.82 -3.78 -1.01
CA ALA A 57 -6.06 -4.88 -1.95
C ALA A 57 -5.25 -4.77 -3.25
N GLU A 58 -5.17 -3.57 -3.84
CA GLU A 58 -4.38 -3.31 -5.05
C GLU A 58 -2.88 -3.51 -4.77
N LYS A 59 -2.40 -3.08 -3.60
CA LYS A 59 -1.01 -3.29 -3.17
C LYS A 59 -0.67 -4.78 -3.10
N LYS A 60 -1.52 -5.58 -2.45
CA LYS A 60 -1.34 -7.03 -2.32
C LYS A 60 -1.35 -7.72 -3.69
N ALA A 61 -2.27 -7.31 -4.58
CA ALA A 61 -2.33 -7.79 -5.96
C ALA A 61 -1.04 -7.51 -6.73
N LEU A 62 -0.46 -6.31 -6.59
CA LEU A 62 0.79 -5.93 -7.24
C LEU A 62 2.00 -6.69 -6.68
N ASP A 63 2.05 -6.93 -5.37
CA ASP A 63 3.10 -7.72 -4.73
C ASP A 63 3.05 -9.20 -5.19
N ILE A 64 1.85 -9.79 -5.31
CA ILE A 64 1.67 -11.13 -5.88
C ILE A 64 2.07 -11.15 -7.36
N SER A 65 1.65 -10.15 -8.13
CA SER A 65 2.01 -10.03 -9.55
C SER A 65 3.51 -9.97 -9.72
N PHE A 66 4.21 -9.21 -8.88
CA PHE A 66 5.66 -9.09 -8.92
C PHE A 66 6.39 -10.43 -8.73
N LEU A 67 5.82 -11.36 -7.95
CA LEU A 67 6.36 -12.71 -7.78
C LEU A 67 5.89 -13.67 -8.89
N LEU A 68 4.67 -13.50 -9.40
CA LEU A 68 4.08 -14.38 -10.40
C LEU A 68 4.66 -14.15 -11.81
N THR A 69 4.79 -12.90 -12.24
CA THR A 69 5.27 -12.53 -13.58
C THR A 69 6.65 -13.11 -13.95
N PRO A 70 7.69 -13.16 -13.09
CA PRO A 70 8.95 -13.82 -13.45
C PRO A 70 8.76 -15.33 -13.61
N VAL A 71 7.91 -15.97 -12.79
CA VAL A 71 7.58 -17.40 -12.97
C VAL A 71 6.89 -17.63 -14.32
N VAL A 72 5.94 -16.77 -14.71
CA VAL A 72 5.30 -16.79 -16.02
C VAL A 72 6.33 -16.62 -17.14
N ASN A 73 7.27 -15.67 -17.01
CA ASN A 73 8.33 -15.44 -17.99
C ASN A 73 9.28 -16.62 -18.17
N LEU A 74 9.52 -17.40 -17.12
CA LEU A 74 10.34 -18.61 -17.19
C LEU A 74 9.56 -19.83 -17.70
N ALA A 75 8.27 -19.96 -17.35
CA ALA A 75 7.45 -21.11 -17.73
C ALA A 75 6.88 -21.01 -19.15
N MET A 76 6.43 -19.82 -19.57
CA MET A 76 5.76 -19.63 -20.86
C MET A 76 6.61 -19.98 -22.10
N PRO A 77 7.94 -19.75 -22.14
CA PRO A 77 8.79 -20.17 -23.26
C PRO A 77 8.76 -21.68 -23.55
N ILE A 78 8.36 -22.50 -22.57
CA ILE A 78 8.20 -23.96 -22.72
C ILE A 78 6.96 -24.27 -23.57
N VAL A 79 5.91 -23.45 -23.44
CA VAL A 79 4.61 -23.63 -24.10
C VAL A 79 4.56 -22.89 -25.45
N THR A 80 4.97 -21.62 -25.47
CA THR A 80 4.99 -20.78 -26.68
C THR A 80 6.34 -20.12 -26.84
N LYS A 81 6.88 -20.16 -28.07
CA LYS A 81 8.14 -19.49 -28.42
C LYS A 81 7.92 -18.06 -28.93
N ASN A 82 6.67 -17.63 -29.06
CA ASN A 82 6.33 -16.32 -29.62
C ASN A 82 6.33 -15.26 -28.50
N PRO A 83 7.16 -14.20 -28.58
CA PRO A 83 7.19 -13.13 -27.59
C PRO A 83 5.83 -12.43 -27.33
N PRO A 84 4.96 -12.19 -28.35
CA PRO A 84 3.65 -11.59 -28.13
C PRO A 84 2.71 -12.41 -27.24
N ASP A 85 2.74 -13.74 -27.37
CA ASP A 85 1.90 -14.63 -26.56
C ASP A 85 2.31 -14.56 -25.08
N ILE A 86 3.62 -14.50 -24.83
CA ILE A 86 4.20 -14.35 -23.49
C ILE A 86 3.84 -12.97 -22.90
N PHE A 87 3.88 -11.92 -23.72
CA PHE A 87 3.44 -10.59 -23.30
C PHE A 87 1.97 -10.59 -22.83
N TRP A 88 1.08 -11.22 -23.60
CA TRP A 88 -0.33 -11.34 -23.21
C TRP A 88 -0.54 -12.21 -21.97
N ALA A 89 0.21 -13.31 -21.84
CA ALA A 89 0.18 -14.12 -20.63
C ALA A 89 0.54 -13.32 -19.38
N ASN A 90 1.51 -12.40 -19.48
CA ASN A 90 1.85 -11.49 -18.38
C ASN A 90 0.75 -10.48 -18.08
N LEU A 91 0.08 -9.94 -19.10
CA LEU A 91 -1.07 -9.03 -18.89
C LEU A 91 -2.26 -9.76 -18.25
N VAL A 92 -2.54 -10.99 -18.68
CA VAL A 92 -3.58 -11.83 -18.09
C VAL A 92 -3.22 -12.18 -16.65
N ALA A 93 -1.97 -12.54 -16.36
CA ALA A 93 -1.50 -12.82 -15.01
C ALA A 93 -1.64 -11.60 -14.09
N LEU A 94 -1.21 -10.42 -14.56
CA LEU A 94 -1.38 -9.15 -13.85
C LEU A 94 -2.87 -8.85 -13.61
N GLY A 95 -3.71 -8.99 -14.63
CA GLY A 95 -5.15 -8.82 -14.53
C GLY A 95 -5.81 -9.81 -13.57
N ALA A 96 -5.36 -11.06 -13.54
CA ALA A 96 -5.84 -12.09 -12.63
C ALA A 96 -5.46 -11.77 -11.17
N CYS A 97 -4.25 -11.25 -10.92
CA CYS A 97 -3.86 -10.79 -9.60
C CYS A 97 -4.69 -9.57 -9.15
N TYR A 98 -4.96 -8.63 -10.06
CA TYR A 98 -5.86 -7.52 -9.79
C TYR A 98 -7.28 -8.01 -9.49
N GLY A 99 -7.81 -8.93 -10.30
CA GLY A 99 -9.10 -9.57 -10.06
C GLY A 99 -9.15 -10.27 -8.71
N TYR A 100 -8.10 -11.01 -8.35
CA TYR A 100 -7.96 -11.63 -7.04
C TYR A 100 -7.94 -10.59 -5.91
N GLY A 101 -7.24 -9.48 -6.06
CA GLY A 101 -7.24 -8.40 -5.06
C GLY A 101 -8.63 -7.76 -4.86
N PHE A 102 -9.39 -7.55 -5.93
CA PHE A 102 -10.71 -6.91 -5.87
C PHE A 102 -11.87 -7.85 -5.53
N LEU A 103 -11.76 -9.15 -5.84
CA LEU A 103 -12.79 -10.16 -5.54
C LEU A 103 -12.53 -10.92 -4.24
N ALA A 104 -11.28 -10.95 -3.75
CA ALA A 104 -11.03 -11.49 -2.43
C ALA A 104 -11.76 -10.61 -1.42
N PRO A 105 -12.66 -11.16 -0.59
CA PRO A 105 -13.30 -10.40 0.47
C PRO A 105 -12.22 -9.76 1.36
N ASP A 106 -12.51 -8.62 1.97
CA ASP A 106 -11.70 -8.00 3.03
C ASP A 106 -11.68 -8.93 4.27
N SER A 107 -11.11 -10.12 4.13
CA SER A 107 -10.77 -11.04 5.20
C SER A 107 -9.51 -10.50 5.86
N ASP A 108 -9.71 -9.51 6.73
CA ASP A 108 -8.83 -9.24 7.86
C ASP A 108 -8.67 -10.54 8.66
N GLY A 109 -7.67 -11.33 8.26
CA GLY A 109 -7.38 -12.63 8.84
C GLY A 109 -7.86 -13.81 8.00
N ASP A 110 -6.92 -14.69 7.72
CA ASP A 110 -7.12 -16.14 7.48
C ASP A 110 -7.22 -16.72 6.06
N ASP A 111 -7.23 -15.93 4.98
CA ASP A 111 -6.99 -16.50 3.63
C ASP A 111 -5.49 -16.79 3.34
N ASP A 112 -4.63 -16.40 4.29
CA ASP A 112 -3.17 -16.65 4.34
C ASP A 112 -2.82 -18.08 4.79
N ALA A 113 -3.83 -18.95 4.97
CA ALA A 113 -3.73 -20.37 5.32
C ALA A 113 -3.55 -21.29 4.10
N SER A 114 -3.95 -20.84 2.91
CA SER A 114 -3.93 -21.64 1.67
C SER A 114 -2.62 -21.56 0.88
N LEU A 115 -1.75 -20.61 1.22
CA LEU A 115 -0.50 -20.35 0.50
C LEU A 115 0.66 -21.11 1.16
N PRO A 116 1.51 -21.81 0.37
CA PRO A 116 2.66 -22.51 0.93
C PRO A 116 3.63 -21.54 1.61
N ALA A 117 4.20 -21.96 2.74
CA ALA A 117 5.11 -21.19 3.60
C ALA A 117 6.19 -20.34 2.88
N PRO A 118 6.87 -20.80 1.80
CA PRO A 118 7.85 -19.97 1.10
C PRO A 118 7.22 -18.78 0.36
N ILE A 119 6.02 -18.94 -0.20
CA ILE A 119 5.30 -17.84 -0.88
C ILE A 119 4.85 -16.81 0.16
N LYS A 120 4.37 -17.28 1.31
CA LYS A 120 3.99 -16.43 2.45
C LYS A 120 5.19 -15.63 2.97
N PHE A 121 6.36 -16.24 3.09
CA PHE A 121 7.59 -15.54 3.48
C PHE A 121 7.98 -14.50 2.44
N ALA A 122 7.95 -14.83 1.14
CA ALA A 122 8.27 -13.90 0.07
C ALA A 122 7.32 -12.69 0.03
N LEU A 123 6.01 -12.92 0.18
CA LEU A 123 5.01 -11.86 0.26
C LEU A 123 5.22 -10.98 1.51
N LYS A 124 5.45 -11.59 2.68
CA LYS A 124 5.78 -10.84 3.91
C LYS A 124 7.08 -10.05 3.77
N ALA A 125 8.12 -10.61 3.16
CA ALA A 125 9.39 -9.92 2.95
C ALA A 125 9.25 -8.74 1.97
N LEU A 126 8.45 -8.91 0.91
CA LEU A 126 8.17 -7.86 -0.06
C LEU A 126 7.36 -6.71 0.55
N ASP A 127 6.44 -7.01 1.47
CA ASP A 127 5.65 -6.04 2.21
C ASP A 127 6.46 -5.36 3.35
N PHE A 128 7.34 -6.09 4.04
CA PHE A 128 8.18 -5.57 5.13
C PHE A 128 9.10 -4.43 4.65
N GLY A 129 9.62 -4.52 3.42
CA GLY A 129 10.47 -3.48 2.82
C GLY A 129 9.73 -2.20 2.38
N ALA A 130 8.39 -2.22 2.32
CA ALA A 130 7.58 -1.18 1.67
C ALA A 130 6.91 -0.18 2.62
N GLY A 131 7.22 -0.19 3.93
CA GLY A 131 6.82 0.92 4.81
C GLY A 131 6.18 0.56 6.15
N ARG A 132 6.38 -0.65 6.68
CA ARG A 132 5.94 -0.96 8.06
C ARG A 132 6.69 -0.14 9.14
N GLU A 133 7.80 0.51 8.77
CA GLU A 133 8.59 1.36 9.68
C GLU A 133 8.46 2.89 9.45
N ARG A 134 7.64 3.36 8.50
CA ARG A 134 7.55 4.82 8.20
C ARG A 134 6.20 5.48 8.40
N GLY A 135 5.27 4.80 9.04
CA GLY A 135 4.07 5.45 9.53
C GLY A 135 3.22 4.43 10.22
N ALA A 136 2.93 4.66 11.50
CA ALA A 136 1.80 4.02 12.14
C ALA A 136 0.60 4.06 11.18
N PRO A 137 -0.18 2.96 11.07
CA PRO A 137 -1.37 2.95 10.21
C PRO A 137 -2.21 4.20 10.50
N MET A 138 -2.82 4.80 9.47
CA MET A 138 -3.60 6.04 9.61
C MET A 138 -4.58 6.00 10.79
N GLU A 139 -5.23 4.84 11.00
CA GLU A 139 -6.09 4.61 12.16
C GLU A 139 -5.38 4.74 13.52
N MET A 140 -4.13 4.31 13.62
CA MET A 140 -3.35 4.41 14.86
C MET A 140 -2.84 5.85 15.06
N ARG A 141 -2.58 6.62 13.99
CA ARG A 141 -2.31 8.05 14.11
C ARG A 141 -3.54 8.82 14.56
N GLU A 142 -4.70 8.53 13.99
CA GLU A 142 -5.98 9.14 14.35
C GLU A 142 -6.35 8.81 15.80
N LYS A 143 -6.21 7.54 16.22
CA LYS A 143 -6.39 7.12 17.62
C LYS A 143 -5.37 7.76 18.57
N MET A 144 -4.13 7.95 18.13
CA MET A 144 -3.09 8.58 18.96
C MET A 144 -3.30 10.10 19.08
N GLU A 145 -3.75 10.76 18.02
CA GLU A 145 -4.12 12.18 18.03
C GLU A 145 -5.38 12.41 18.88
N GLU A 146 -6.37 11.51 18.80
CA GLU A 146 -7.58 11.55 19.63
C GLU A 146 -7.27 11.26 21.11
N GLN A 147 -6.44 10.26 21.41
CA GLN A 147 -5.94 10.00 22.77
C GLN A 147 -5.16 11.21 23.32
N ALA A 148 -4.29 11.82 22.52
CA ALA A 148 -3.55 13.00 22.93
C ALA A 148 -4.47 14.21 23.17
N ARG A 149 -5.58 14.34 22.43
CA ARG A 149 -6.58 15.39 22.64
C ARG A 149 -7.36 15.17 23.93
N LEU A 150 -7.84 13.96 24.17
CA LEU A 150 -8.55 13.58 25.40
C LEU A 150 -7.66 13.76 26.64
N GLU A 151 -6.37 13.43 26.56
CA GLU A 151 -5.43 13.61 27.68
C GLU A 151 -5.12 15.10 27.97
N ARG A 152 -5.21 15.97 26.96
CA ARG A 152 -5.11 17.44 27.16
C ARG A 152 -6.38 17.98 27.80
N GLU A 153 -7.54 17.52 27.37
CA GLU A 153 -8.84 17.87 27.95
C GLU A 153 -8.94 17.42 29.42
N ASP A 154 -8.52 16.20 29.76
CA ASP A 154 -8.51 15.70 31.15
C ASP A 154 -7.50 16.48 32.02
N ARG A 155 -6.31 16.81 31.49
CA ARG A 155 -5.36 17.68 32.20
C ARG A 155 -5.92 19.08 32.47
N GLN A 156 -6.62 19.66 31.51
CA GLN A 156 -7.26 20.97 31.66
C GLN A 156 -8.41 20.92 32.67
N GLN A 157 -9.22 19.86 32.66
CA GLN A 157 -10.29 19.67 33.63
C GLN A 157 -9.76 19.46 35.05
N ARG A 158 -8.69 18.68 35.23
CA ARG A 158 -8.03 18.51 36.54
C ARG A 158 -7.38 19.79 37.03
N ALA A 159 -6.80 20.59 36.14
CA ALA A 159 -6.25 21.91 36.50
C ALA A 159 -7.36 22.89 36.90
N ALA A 160 -8.50 22.89 36.19
CA ALA A 160 -9.65 23.72 36.52
C ALA A 160 -10.34 23.30 37.81
N GLN A 161 -10.48 21.99 38.07
CA GLN A 161 -11.03 21.47 39.32
C GLN A 161 -10.09 21.69 40.51
N GLY A 162 -8.77 21.60 40.31
CA GLY A 162 -7.78 21.96 41.33
C GLY A 162 -7.81 23.45 41.67
N ALA A 163 -7.98 24.33 40.68
CA ALA A 163 -8.15 25.77 40.91
C ALA A 163 -9.47 26.11 41.62
N ALA A 164 -10.56 25.42 41.27
CA ALA A 164 -11.87 25.59 41.92
C ALA A 164 -11.92 25.05 43.36
N ALA A 165 -11.00 24.16 43.75
CA ALA A 165 -10.88 23.66 45.12
C ALA A 165 -10.14 24.63 46.06
N ASP A 166 -9.31 25.55 45.53
CA ASP A 166 -8.61 26.59 46.29
C ASP A 166 -9.44 27.87 46.49
N GLU A 167 -10.45 28.15 45.64
CA GLU A 167 -11.27 29.37 45.75
C GLU A 167 -12.29 29.44 46.91
N PRO A 168 -12.94 28.35 47.41
CA PRO A 168 -13.94 28.52 48.47
C PRO A 168 -13.34 28.79 49.86
N ALA A 169 -12.03 28.58 50.05
CA ALA A 169 -11.37 28.86 51.32
C ALA A 169 -11.02 30.36 51.51
N ALA A 170 -10.80 31.09 50.41
CA ALA A 170 -10.46 32.51 50.47
C ALA A 170 -11.69 33.43 50.67
N ALA A 171 -12.87 33.01 50.19
CA ALA A 171 -14.11 33.78 50.33
C ALA A 171 -14.72 33.72 51.75
N ALA A 172 -14.48 32.64 52.50
CA ALA A 172 -15.00 32.49 53.86
C ALA A 172 -14.25 33.30 54.94
N ALA A 173 -13.07 33.86 54.61
CA ALA A 173 -12.27 34.65 55.55
C ALA A 173 -12.56 36.17 55.49
N ALA A 174 -13.43 36.62 54.58
CA ALA A 174 -13.69 38.04 54.33
C ALA A 174 -15.01 38.58 54.95
N GLU A 175 -15.81 37.73 55.58
CA GLU A 175 -17.08 38.12 56.23
C GLU A 175 -17.08 37.81 57.73
N GLU A 176 -16.29 38.53 58.53
CA GLU A 176 -16.68 38.82 59.91
C GLU A 176 -16.81 40.33 60.10
N PRO A 177 -18.00 40.86 60.44
CA PRO A 177 -18.20 42.29 60.64
C PRO A 177 -17.70 42.70 62.02
N GLN A 178 -16.70 43.59 62.08
CA GLN A 178 -16.36 44.26 63.35
C GLN A 178 -17.42 45.30 63.69
N GLU A 179 -18.28 44.89 64.61
CA GLU A 179 -19.24 45.68 65.37
C GLU A 179 -18.51 46.42 66.53
N VAL A 180 -18.89 47.69 66.74
CA VAL A 180 -18.87 48.50 67.99
C VAL A 180 -17.54 48.78 68.71
N LEU A 181 -17.10 50.06 68.69
CA LEU A 181 -17.17 51.02 69.82
C LEU A 181 -16.52 52.37 69.47
#